data_AF-A0A2Z2P6J9-F1
#
_entry.id   AF-A0A2Z2P6J9-F1
#
_cell.length_a   1.000
_cell.length_b   1.000
_cell.length_c   1.000
_cell.angle_alpha   90.00
_cell.angle_beta   90.00
_cell.angle_gamma   90.00
#
_symmetry.space_group_name_H-M   'P 1'
#
loop_
_entity.id
_entity.type
_entity.pdbx_description
1 polymer ?
#
loop_
_entity_poly.entity_id
_entity_poly.type
_entity_poly.pdbx_seq_one_letter_code
_entity_poly.pdbx_strand_id
1 'polypeptide(L)'
;MIGILELATIFALWLYMLGAISTSRNKEHLTVDLIETFLTNPRARAFYEVTRSVIVLLITLFMLSLAYHMLGWSLKRPQTTPALSLPLLWQQAPMLAASVFFVAYAVRDILRALAGLNKTQETAEG
;
A
#
# COMPACT_ATOMS: atom_id res chain seq x y z
N MET A 1 24.69 11.99 23.02
CA MET A 1 24.35 10.69 22.42
C MET A 1 22.92 10.62 21.85
N ILE A 2 21.94 11.36 22.40
CA ILE A 2 20.52 11.27 21.98
C ILE A 2 20.29 11.68 20.50
N GLY A 3 21.02 12.68 19.99
CA GLY A 3 20.83 13.15 18.60
C GLY A 3 21.17 12.14 17.49
N ILE A 4 22.13 11.23 17.71
CA ILE A 4 22.47 10.20 16.70
C ILE A 4 21.41 9.10 16.66
N LEU A 5 20.77 8.83 17.80
CA LEU A 5 19.68 7.87 17.91
C LEU A 5 18.45 8.38 17.16
N GLU A 6 18.09 9.66 17.31
CA GLU A 6 16.97 10.27 16.57
C GLU A 6 17.18 10.16 15.05
N LEU A 7 18.41 10.40 14.56
CA LEU A 7 18.75 10.26 13.15
C LEU A 7 18.66 8.80 12.69
N ALA A 8 19.20 7.86 13.47
CA ALA A 8 19.11 6.42 13.17
C ALA A 8 17.65 5.94 13.12
N THR A 9 16.79 6.41 14.03
CA THR A 9 15.35 6.11 14.02
C THR A 9 14.66 6.67 12.78
N ILE A 10 14.97 7.91 12.38
CA ILE A 10 14.46 8.49 11.13
C ILE A 10 14.84 7.61 9.94
N PHE A 11 16.12 7.25 9.80
CA PHE A 11 16.57 6.38 8.71
C PHE A 11 15.91 5.00 8.75
N ALA A 12 15.75 4.41 9.94
CA ALA A 12 15.06 3.14 10.11
C ALA A 12 13.59 3.21 9.65
N LEU A 13 12.87 4.29 9.98
CA LEU A 13 11.49 4.50 9.53
C LEU A 13 11.39 4.64 8.01
N TRP A 14 12.31 5.39 7.40
CA TRP A 14 12.42 5.51 5.95
C TRP A 14 12.65 4.16 5.28
N LEU A 15 13.66 3.42 5.74
CA LEU A 15 14.00 2.10 5.19
C LEU A 15 12.86 1.09 5.40
N TYR A 16 12.19 1.11 6.56
CA TYR A 16 11.08 0.23 6.86
C TYR A 16 9.89 0.47 5.92
N MET A 17 9.51 1.73 5.70
CA MET A 17 8.43 2.07 4.77
C MET A 17 8.80 1.76 3.32
N LEU A 18 10.05 2.02 2.91
CA LEU A 18 10.54 1.65 1.57
C LEU A 18 10.55 0.13 1.36
N GLY A 19 10.92 -0.65 2.39
CA GLY A 19 10.81 -2.09 2.38
C GLY A 19 9.36 -2.55 2.16
N ALA A 20 8.40 -1.97 2.89
CA ALA A 20 6.98 -2.27 2.72
C ALA A 20 6.46 -1.96 1.31
N ILE A 21 6.88 -0.82 0.72
CA ILE A 21 6.57 -0.48 -0.67
C ILE A 21 7.14 -1.54 -1.64
N SER A 22 8.40 -1.95 -1.44
CA SER A 22 9.06 -2.96 -2.27
C SER A 22 8.37 -4.33 -2.16
N THR A 23 7.97 -4.75 -0.96
CA THR A 23 7.20 -5.98 -0.74
C THR A 23 5.83 -5.90 -1.41
N SER A 24 5.15 -4.75 -1.34
CA SER A 24 3.87 -4.54 -2.03
C SER A 24 4.01 -4.65 -3.56
N ARG A 25 5.15 -4.22 -4.13
CA ARG A 25 5.44 -4.41 -5.56
C ARG A 25 5.61 -5.88 -5.93
N ASN A 26 6.28 -6.65 -5.07
CA ASN A 26 6.59 -8.05 -5.36
C ASN A 26 5.36 -8.96 -5.35
N LYS A 27 4.17 -8.47 -4.97
CA LYS A 27 2.91 -9.24 -4.99
C LYS A 27 3.16 -10.67 -4.49
N GLU A 28 3.89 -10.83 -3.38
CA GLU A 28 4.08 -12.17 -2.83
C GLU A 28 2.69 -12.70 -2.50
N HIS A 29 2.31 -13.71 -3.26
CA HIS A 29 1.07 -14.43 -3.20
C HIS A 29 0.99 -15.14 -1.84
N LEU A 30 0.69 -14.39 -0.79
CA LEU A 30 0.49 -14.94 0.53
C LEU A 30 -0.98 -15.33 0.65
N THR A 31 -1.21 -16.64 0.55
CA THR A 31 -2.37 -17.39 1.07
C THR A 31 -3.53 -17.71 0.10
N VAL A 32 -3.63 -17.08 -1.06
CA VAL A 32 -4.73 -17.37 -2.01
C VAL A 32 -4.41 -18.48 -3.01
N ASP A 33 -3.14 -18.66 -3.38
CA ASP A 33 -2.77 -19.66 -4.40
C ASP A 33 -3.13 -21.10 -4.00
N LEU A 34 -3.24 -21.37 -2.70
CA LEU A 34 -3.72 -22.66 -2.19
C LEU A 34 -5.21 -22.89 -2.51
N ILE A 35 -6.03 -21.84 -2.56
CA ILE A 35 -7.45 -21.91 -2.95
C ILE A 35 -7.59 -21.99 -4.47
N GLU A 36 -6.75 -21.27 -5.23
CA GLU A 36 -6.74 -21.40 -6.70
C GLU A 36 -6.32 -22.80 -7.15
N THR A 37 -5.44 -23.47 -6.42
CA THR A 37 -5.03 -24.85 -6.74
C THR A 37 -6.19 -25.85 -6.58
N PHE A 38 -7.19 -25.54 -5.74
CA PHE A 38 -8.36 -26.39 -5.54
C PHE A 38 -9.57 -26.01 -6.41
N LEU A 39 -9.57 -24.83 -7.06
CA LEU A 39 -10.70 -24.35 -7.86
C LEU A 39 -10.44 -24.54 -9.37
N THR A 40 -10.94 -25.65 -9.91
CA THR A 40 -10.85 -26.00 -11.35
C THR A 40 -11.67 -25.09 -12.28
N ASN A 41 -12.51 -24.18 -11.75
CA ASN A 41 -13.47 -23.40 -12.55
C ASN A 41 -12.99 -21.97 -12.88
N PRO A 42 -12.77 -21.62 -14.17
CA PRO A 42 -12.20 -20.32 -14.58
C PRO A 42 -13.07 -19.10 -14.21
N ARG A 43 -14.40 -19.25 -14.13
CA ARG A 43 -15.29 -18.13 -13.76
C ARG A 43 -15.20 -17.76 -12.27
N ALA A 44 -15.03 -18.76 -11.40
CA ALA A 44 -14.89 -18.53 -9.95
C ALA A 44 -13.56 -17.83 -9.62
N ARG A 45 -12.49 -18.18 -10.36
CA ARG A 45 -11.18 -17.54 -10.24
C ARG A 45 -11.21 -16.06 -10.60
N ALA A 46 -11.85 -15.71 -11.72
CA ALA A 46 -12.01 -14.30 -12.14
C ALA A 46 -12.79 -13.47 -11.10
N PHE A 47 -13.88 -14.02 -10.54
CA PHE A 47 -14.65 -13.31 -9.50
C PHE A 47 -13.85 -13.10 -8.21
N TYR A 48 -13.04 -14.08 -7.83
CA TYR A 48 -12.17 -13.98 -6.67
C TYR A 48 -11.10 -12.89 -6.86
N GLU A 49 -10.45 -12.85 -8.04
CA GLU A 49 -9.42 -11.86 -8.35
C GLU A 49 -9.96 -10.42 -8.27
N VAL A 50 -11.17 -10.20 -8.80
CA VAL A 50 -11.86 -8.90 -8.72
C VAL A 50 -12.17 -8.54 -7.26
N THR A 51 -12.73 -9.48 -6.48
CA THR A 51 -13.08 -9.24 -5.08
C THR A 51 -11.85 -8.87 -4.25
N ARG A 52 -10.74 -9.59 -4.45
CA ARG A 52 -9.46 -9.30 -3.80
C ARG A 52 -8.96 -7.90 -4.16
N SER A 53 -9.00 -7.53 -5.44
CA SER A 53 -8.53 -6.21 -5.91
C SER A 53 -9.36 -5.08 -5.28
N VAL A 54 -10.68 -5.26 -5.17
CA VAL A 54 -11.57 -4.30 -4.50
C VAL A 54 -11.23 -4.14 -3.02
N ILE A 55 -10.99 -5.23 -2.30
CA ILE A 55 -10.62 -5.18 -0.88
C ILE A 55 -9.29 -4.43 -0.70
N VAL A 56 -8.29 -4.73 -1.52
CA VAL A 56 -6.99 -4.04 -1.47
C VAL A 56 -7.13 -2.54 -1.77
N LEU A 57 -7.98 -2.17 -2.73
CA LEU A 57 -8.27 -0.76 -3.00
C LEU A 57 -8.88 -0.05 -1.79
N LEU A 58 -9.88 -0.66 -1.15
CA LEU A 58 -10.53 -0.05 0.02
C LEU A 58 -9.55 0.17 1.17
N ILE A 59 -8.69 -0.81 1.45
CA ILE A 59 -7.68 -0.72 2.51
C ILE A 59 -6.65 0.37 2.19
N THR A 60 -6.17 0.43 0.96
CA THR A 60 -5.17 1.43 0.54
C THR A 60 -5.74 2.86 0.53
N LEU A 61 -7.00 3.05 0.13
CA LEU A 61 -7.70 4.33 0.25
C LEU A 61 -7.89 4.76 1.71
N PHE A 62 -8.26 3.83 2.59
CA PHE A 62 -8.37 4.10 4.01
C PHE A 62 -7.02 4.53 4.61
N MET A 63 -5.94 3.83 4.28
CA MET A 63 -4.58 4.21 4.67
C MET A 63 -4.17 5.59 4.17
N LEU A 64 -4.51 5.95 2.93
CA LEU A 64 -4.25 7.28 2.38
C LEU A 64 -4.99 8.37 3.16
N SER A 65 -6.27 8.15 3.47
CA SER A 65 -7.07 9.09 4.27
C SER A 65 -6.43 9.33 5.64
N LEU A 66 -5.97 8.26 6.29
CA LEU A 66 -5.30 8.37 7.60
C LEU A 66 -3.98 9.14 7.50
N ALA A 67 -3.16 8.85 6.49
CA ALA A 67 -1.90 9.57 6.27
C ALA A 67 -2.12 11.06 5.97
N TYR A 68 -3.15 11.38 5.18
CA TYR A 68 -3.53 12.76 4.90
C TYR A 68 -4.00 13.50 6.15
N HIS A 69 -4.82 12.86 6.99
CA HIS A 69 -5.25 13.41 8.26
C HIS A 69 -4.05 13.66 9.19
N MET A 70 -3.10 12.72 9.22
CA MET A 70 -1.88 12.84 10.03
C MET A 70 -1.02 14.03 9.57
N LEU A 71 -0.86 14.24 8.26
CA LEU A 71 -0.14 15.38 7.71
C LEU A 71 -0.82 16.70 8.04
N GLY A 72 -2.14 16.77 7.89
CA GLY A 72 -2.92 17.96 8.26
C GLY A 72 -2.83 18.29 9.75
N TRP A 73 -2.78 17.27 10.61
CA TRP A 73 -2.60 17.45 12.06
C TRP A 73 -1.17 17.89 12.41
N SER A 74 -0.17 17.31 11.74
CA SER A 74 1.25 17.62 11.93
C SER A 74 1.64 19.02 11.48
N LEU A 75 1.04 19.52 10.38
CA LEU A 75 1.19 20.93 9.96
C LEU A 75 0.57 21.91 10.97
N LYS A 76 -0.55 21.54 11.61
CA LYS A 76 -1.24 22.39 12.59
C LYS A 76 -0.55 22.42 13.96
N ARG A 77 0.16 21.35 14.32
CA ARG A 77 0.95 21.28 15.56
C ARG A 77 2.39 20.92 15.24
N PRO A 78 3.25 21.91 14.93
CA PRO A 78 4.67 21.67 14.70
C PRO A 78 5.29 21.15 16.01
N GLN A 79 5.46 19.84 16.10
CA GLN A 79 6.17 19.21 17.20
C GLN A 79 7.62 18.97 16.76
N THR A 80 8.55 19.36 17.60
CA THR A 80 9.98 19.22 17.37
C THR A 80 10.55 18.12 18.26
N THR A 81 11.50 17.35 17.74
CA THR A 81 12.19 16.31 18.54
C THR A 81 13.01 16.98 19.65
N PRO A 82 13.01 16.46 20.89
CA PRO A 82 13.58 17.16 22.05
C PRO A 82 15.11 17.31 22.01
N ALA A 83 15.85 16.48 21.26
CA ALA A 83 17.31 16.59 21.22
C ALA A 83 17.85 17.37 20.02
N LEU A 84 17.29 17.18 18.81
CA LEU A 84 17.77 17.85 17.60
C LEU A 84 16.86 18.98 17.08
N SER A 85 15.73 19.23 17.74
CA SER A 85 14.70 20.19 17.31
C SER A 85 14.20 19.98 15.87
N LEU A 86 14.35 18.77 15.34
CA LEU A 86 13.87 18.45 14.00
C LEU A 86 12.34 18.42 13.98
N PRO A 87 11.70 18.93 12.91
CA PRO A 87 10.26 18.77 12.75
C PRO A 87 9.89 17.29 12.70
N LEU A 88 8.93 16.85 13.54
CA LEU A 88 8.42 15.47 13.53
C LEU A 88 7.87 15.05 12.15
N LEU A 89 7.56 16.03 11.30
CA LEU A 89 7.25 15.83 9.89
C LEU A 89 8.27 14.94 9.18
N TRP A 90 9.56 15.04 9.53
CA TRP A 90 10.59 14.21 8.89
C TRP A 90 10.52 12.72 9.28
N GLN A 91 10.00 12.43 10.48
CA GLN A 91 9.70 11.06 10.92
C GLN A 91 8.39 10.53 10.34
N GLN A 92 7.44 11.41 10.03
CA GLN A 92 6.12 11.06 9.50
C GLN A 92 6.06 11.02 7.96
N ALA A 93 6.99 11.70 7.28
CA ALA A 93 7.14 11.71 5.82
C ALA A 93 7.24 10.32 5.16
N PRO A 94 7.96 9.32 5.72
CA PRO A 94 8.02 7.97 5.17
C PRO A 94 6.64 7.34 5.00
N MET A 95 5.75 7.57 5.97
CA MET A 95 4.42 6.98 6.00
C MET A 95 3.53 7.61 4.93
N LEU A 96 3.65 8.93 4.74
CA LEU A 96 2.97 9.63 3.66
C LEU A 96 3.43 9.13 2.28
N ALA A 97 4.74 8.99 2.10
CA ALA A 97 5.33 8.47 0.87
C ALA A 97 4.79 7.06 0.58
N ALA A 98 4.81 6.16 1.58
CA ALA A 98 4.26 4.81 1.46
C ALA A 98 2.78 4.79 1.08
N SER A 99 1.94 5.61 1.70
CA SER A 99 0.52 5.70 1.36
C SER A 99 0.28 6.14 -0.10
N VAL A 100 1.06 7.10 -0.61
CA VAL A 100 0.97 7.52 -2.03
C VAL A 100 1.34 6.38 -2.96
N PHE A 101 2.42 5.65 -2.66
CA PHE A 101 2.81 4.48 -3.46
C PHE A 101 1.77 3.37 -3.41
N PHE A 102 1.19 3.06 -2.25
CA PHE A 102 0.14 2.06 -2.13
C PHE A 102 -1.10 2.39 -2.96
N VAL A 103 -1.50 3.66 -3.03
CA VAL A 103 -2.61 4.11 -3.87
C VAL A 103 -2.28 3.94 -5.34
N ALA A 104 -1.06 4.33 -5.77
CA ALA A 104 -0.63 4.12 -7.14
C ALA A 104 -0.64 2.62 -7.54
N TYR A 105 -0.24 1.73 -6.63
CA TYR A 105 -0.33 0.29 -6.84
C TYR A 105 -1.77 -0.21 -6.88
N ALA A 106 -2.65 0.27 -6.01
CA ALA A 106 -4.06 -0.10 -6.01
C ALA A 106 -4.79 0.31 -7.29
N VAL A 107 -4.51 1.52 -7.79
CA VAL A 107 -5.02 1.97 -9.10
C VAL A 107 -4.54 1.05 -10.22
N ARG A 108 -3.25 0.70 -10.23
CA ARG A 108 -2.69 -0.24 -11.21
C ARG A 108 -3.33 -1.62 -11.11
N ASP A 109 -3.67 -2.07 -9.91
CA ASP A 109 -4.29 -3.37 -9.69
C ASP A 109 -5.72 -3.43 -10.25
N ILE A 110 -6.53 -2.38 -10.03
CA ILE A 110 -7.86 -2.26 -10.64
C ILE A 110 -7.80 -2.24 -12.16
N LEU A 111 -6.87 -1.48 -12.75
CA LEU A 111 -6.74 -1.42 -14.21
C LEU A 111 -6.42 -2.80 -14.80
N ARG A 112 -5.63 -3.61 -14.10
CA ARG A 112 -5.32 -4.99 -14.51
C ARG A 112 -6.53 -5.91 -14.33
N ALA A 113 -7.24 -5.81 -13.22
CA ALA A 113 -8.45 -6.60 -12.97
C ALA A 113 -9.53 -6.32 -14.04
N LEU A 114 -9.74 -5.06 -14.40
CA LEU A 114 -10.66 -4.66 -15.47
C LEU A 114 -10.23 -5.21 -16.84
N ALA A 115 -8.94 -5.14 -17.17
CA ALA A 115 -8.42 -5.70 -18.42
C ALA A 115 -8.55 -7.25 -18.49
N GLY A 116 -8.43 -7.94 -17.36
CA GLY A 116 -8.62 -9.40 -17.28
C GLY A 116 -10.08 -9.84 -17.46
N LEU A 117 -11.04 -9.04 -16.96
CA LEU A 117 -12.47 -9.27 -17.20
C LEU A 117 -12.83 -9.14 -18.67
N ASN A 118 -12.28 -8.16 -19.38
CA ASN A 118 -12.58 -7.93 -20.79
C ASN A 118 -12.17 -9.12 -21.67
N LYS A 119 -11.01 -9.74 -21.39
CA LYS A 119 -10.54 -10.96 -22.09
C LYS A 119 -11.43 -12.18 -21.89
N THR A 120 -12.06 -12.29 -20.72
CA THR A 120 -12.91 -13.45 -20.38
C THR A 120 -14.26 -13.39 -21.10
N GLN A 121 -14.77 -12.19 -21.37
CA GLN A 121 -16.01 -11.97 -22.15
C GLN A 121 -15.81 -12.35 -23.64
N GLU A 122 -14.66 -12.02 -24.21
CA GLU A 122 -14.34 -12.28 -25.62
C GLU A 122 -14.23 -13.79 -25.95
N THR A 123 -13.84 -14.62 -24.97
CA THR A 123 -13.79 -16.10 -25.14
C THR A 123 -15.16 -16.77 -24.94
N ALA A 124 -16.17 -16.05 -24.41
CA ALA A 124 -17.51 -16.59 -24.22
C ALA A 124 -18.44 -16.36 -25.44
N GLU A 125 -18.03 -15.51 -26.39
CA GLU A 125 -18.78 -15.20 -27.62
C GLU A 125 -18.23 -15.88 -28.90
N GLY A 126 -17.17 -16.69 -28.80
CA GLY A 126 -16.58 -17.47 -29.91
C GLY A 126 -16.74 -18.97 -29.73
#